data_AF-A0A228QAT4-F1
#
_entry.id   AF-A0A228QAT4-F1
#
_cell.length_a   1.000
_cell.length_b   1.000
_cell.length_c   1.000
_cell.angle_alpha   90.00
_cell.angle_beta   90.00
_cell.angle_gamma   90.00
#
_symmetry.space_group_name_H-M   'P 1'
#
loop_
_entity.id
_entity.type
_entity.pdbx_description
1 polymer ?
#
loop_
_entity_poly.entity_id
_entity_poly.type
_entity_poly.pdbx_seq_one_letter_code
_entity_poly.pdbx_strand_id
1 'polypeptide(L)'
;MLGLGWHHAAAAAGCEANFKREADTGAGTRFSTFATVPGLDARNAIAQLKQIAAGDGFLIGDEHYTGSTGQLTIQQQQSDRARGFAITLTADQDSKTLSVATTLPPGMQAAPEAIRGGMCGMLGRVDMSRSAVSTGVAATAPASSGDAFPGAPAFTTCTYNFRPALDGVTGRHYTTWLPIKALSPADAAARLTQAATAANLSVTSNERHGTLTEVTLVQPLPDQGEKRAFPIRFMLEESLGVISVVARLNPKQEMDDDTLRKEICSLVAAATAAPPGESKEPPALPRERKLERWHAGIDWLINRAVVAGKSLVIVPAINLDRKYTGDEAVNEKKWAFRTDVTATTIWQNKANARDVIRVGPDEPFNEVGLHGYVSTFVAGNAQYFVYIVNPGTYTVAGNTYETTADAMSQLGTQQKPGRSPLGQIALLPKKNTDFIQSQEWFNAQFRDREVTDTYCSSVFVQSGGCAFWATEKRTVSEMTEPAGWKTVTREKSVDGLAVSTRLKREFASFSVAAGEAVVIDGLYPTPPNADYDKQACEIVSGQIQCDLTRYTLTRIPADMAHVQGLASDPGFYPRATRILSNARYRPLKLLGKPGELRSVYGQDYSLGVR
;
A
#
# COMPACT_ATOMS: atom_id res chain seq x y z
N MET A 1 34.57 -21.13 -8.01
CA MET A 1 34.23 -20.35 -6.80
C MET A 1 33.34 -21.19 -5.90
N LEU A 2 33.92 -22.16 -5.18
CA LEU A 2 33.25 -23.03 -4.21
C LEU A 2 33.95 -22.79 -2.86
N GLY A 3 33.31 -22.08 -1.93
CA GLY A 3 33.95 -21.78 -0.62
C GLY A 3 33.08 -21.02 0.39
N LEU A 4 32.03 -20.31 -0.03
CA LEU A 4 31.26 -19.43 0.88
C LEU A 4 30.22 -20.15 1.75
N GLY A 5 29.81 -21.37 1.41
CA GLY A 5 28.81 -22.15 2.18
C GLY A 5 29.37 -22.92 3.39
N TRP A 6 30.69 -23.09 3.50
CA TRP A 6 31.30 -23.94 4.53
C TRP A 6 31.55 -23.22 5.86
N HIS A 7 31.71 -21.89 5.85
CA HIS A 7 32.05 -21.15 7.08
C HIS A 7 30.87 -20.99 8.06
N HIS A 8 29.64 -20.76 7.56
CA HIS A 8 28.44 -20.67 8.41
C HIS A 8 28.08 -22.03 9.05
N ALA A 9 28.22 -23.12 8.30
CA ALA A 9 28.01 -24.47 8.83
C ALA A 9 29.07 -24.86 9.87
N ALA A 10 30.33 -24.41 9.68
CA ALA A 10 31.43 -24.69 10.62
C ALA A 10 31.30 -23.92 11.95
N ALA A 11 30.84 -22.67 11.92
CA ALA A 11 30.61 -21.88 13.14
C ALA A 11 29.43 -22.44 13.97
N ALA A 12 28.35 -22.87 13.31
CA ALA A 12 27.22 -23.54 13.97
C ALA A 12 27.63 -24.91 14.54
N ALA A 13 28.38 -25.72 13.80
CA ALA A 13 28.88 -27.02 14.28
C ALA A 13 29.85 -26.88 15.47
N GLY A 14 30.75 -25.88 15.43
CA GLY A 14 31.62 -25.55 16.56
C GLY A 14 30.84 -25.07 17.79
N CYS A 15 29.81 -24.25 17.58
CA CYS A 15 28.92 -23.81 18.65
C CYS A 15 28.17 -24.97 19.33
N GLU A 16 27.63 -25.90 18.55
CA GLU A 16 26.89 -27.03 19.13
C GLU A 16 27.80 -27.93 19.96
N ALA A 17 29.03 -28.16 19.50
CA ALA A 17 30.03 -28.95 20.22
C ALA A 17 30.49 -28.30 21.55
N ASN A 18 30.47 -26.97 21.62
CA ASN A 18 30.92 -26.20 22.80
C ASN A 18 29.80 -25.85 23.79
N PHE A 19 28.57 -26.30 23.52
CA PHE A 19 27.42 -26.00 24.36
C PHE A 19 27.52 -26.66 25.74
N LYS A 20 27.40 -25.85 26.78
CA LYS A 20 27.42 -26.27 28.18
C LYS A 20 26.14 -25.84 28.90
N ARG A 21 25.62 -26.74 29.72
CA ARG A 21 24.60 -26.49 30.73
C ARG A 21 25.22 -26.73 32.09
N GLU A 22 25.27 -25.70 32.92
CA GLU A 22 25.71 -25.81 34.30
C GLU A 22 24.48 -25.98 35.21
N ALA A 23 24.60 -26.85 36.21
CA ALA A 23 23.50 -27.16 37.12
C ALA A 23 23.12 -25.94 37.98
N ASP A 24 21.84 -25.86 38.34
CA ASP A 24 21.33 -24.78 39.20
C ASP A 24 21.92 -24.89 40.61
N THR A 25 22.68 -23.87 41.02
CA THR A 25 23.31 -23.76 42.35
C THR A 25 22.52 -22.85 43.29
N GLY A 26 21.26 -22.53 42.95
CA GLY A 26 20.37 -21.62 43.68
C GLY A 26 20.21 -20.24 43.03
N ALA A 27 21.04 -19.91 42.03
CA ALA A 27 20.97 -18.67 41.25
C ALA A 27 20.30 -18.85 39.87
N GLY A 28 19.88 -20.07 39.52
CA GLY A 28 19.32 -20.40 38.21
C GLY A 28 20.22 -21.32 37.38
N THR A 29 19.67 -21.84 36.28
CA THR A 29 20.42 -22.71 35.34
C THR A 29 21.18 -21.85 34.34
N ARG A 30 22.51 -22.01 34.26
CA ARG A 30 23.36 -21.28 33.32
C ARG A 30 23.61 -22.10 32.06
N PHE A 31 23.50 -21.44 30.91
CA PHE A 31 23.83 -21.97 29.60
C PHE A 31 24.88 -21.10 28.94
N SER A 32 25.85 -21.72 28.28
CA SER A 32 26.87 -20.99 27.52
C SER A 32 27.37 -21.80 26.35
N THR A 33 27.78 -21.12 25.30
CA THR A 33 28.51 -21.71 24.18
C THR A 33 29.38 -20.67 23.48
N PHE A 34 30.29 -21.14 22.63
CA PHE A 34 31.11 -20.29 21.79
C PHE A 34 31.42 -20.92 20.43
N ALA A 35 31.73 -20.08 19.45
CA ALA A 35 32.22 -20.46 18.13
C ALA A 35 33.48 -19.67 17.78
N THR A 36 34.42 -20.32 17.10
CA THR A 36 35.60 -19.64 16.53
C THR A 36 35.27 -19.10 15.16
N VAL A 37 35.55 -17.81 14.92
CA VAL A 37 35.26 -17.13 13.66
C VAL A 37 36.56 -16.57 13.08
N PRO A 38 37.05 -17.09 11.93
CA PRO A 38 38.25 -16.55 11.29
C PRO A 38 38.07 -15.07 10.91
N GLY A 39 39.07 -14.24 11.23
CA GLY A 39 39.06 -12.81 10.90
C GLY A 39 38.04 -11.99 11.70
N LEU A 40 37.68 -12.45 12.91
CA LEU A 40 36.73 -11.75 13.78
C LEU A 40 37.20 -10.32 14.08
N ASP A 41 36.36 -9.34 13.73
CA ASP A 41 36.46 -7.96 14.21
C ASP A 41 35.38 -7.75 15.27
N ALA A 42 35.78 -7.38 16.49
CA ALA A 42 34.87 -7.34 17.63
C ALA A 42 33.75 -6.30 17.45
N ARG A 43 34.02 -5.17 16.79
CA ARG A 43 33.03 -4.10 16.59
C ARG A 43 32.03 -4.47 15.51
N ASN A 44 32.49 -5.01 14.40
CA ASN A 44 31.66 -5.52 13.32
C ASN A 44 30.76 -6.66 13.83
N ALA A 45 31.32 -7.59 14.59
CA ALA A 45 30.57 -8.71 15.12
C ALA A 45 29.50 -8.29 16.14
N ILE A 46 29.81 -7.38 17.07
CA ILE A 46 28.82 -6.84 18.01
C ILE A 46 27.72 -6.05 17.28
N ALA A 47 28.06 -5.26 16.26
CA ALA A 47 27.08 -4.57 15.43
C ALA A 47 26.12 -5.54 14.70
N GLN A 48 26.65 -6.64 14.15
CA GLN A 48 25.83 -7.68 13.52
C GLN A 48 24.97 -8.42 14.56
N LEU A 49 25.53 -8.79 15.71
CA LEU A 49 24.82 -9.43 16.80
C LEU A 49 23.68 -8.57 17.35
N LYS A 50 23.86 -7.24 17.39
CA LYS A 50 22.82 -6.27 17.75
C LYS A 50 21.67 -6.27 16.75
N GLN A 51 21.98 -6.30 15.45
CA GLN A 51 20.96 -6.40 14.40
C GLN A 51 20.23 -7.74 14.43
N ILE A 52 20.97 -8.83 14.63
CA ILE A 52 20.41 -10.19 14.76
C ILE A 52 19.46 -10.28 15.95
N ALA A 53 19.90 -9.83 17.13
CA ALA A 53 19.10 -9.86 18.34
C ALA A 53 17.84 -8.98 18.25
N ALA A 54 17.95 -7.80 17.64
CA ALA A 54 16.79 -6.95 17.39
C ALA A 54 15.81 -7.62 16.41
N GLY A 55 16.31 -8.27 15.36
CA GLY A 55 15.50 -9.04 14.41
C GLY A 55 14.80 -10.26 15.02
N ASP A 56 15.37 -10.84 16.06
CA ASP A 56 14.79 -11.95 16.81
C ASP A 56 13.80 -11.49 17.91
N GLY A 57 13.61 -10.17 18.09
CA GLY A 57 12.67 -9.61 19.06
C GLY A 57 13.23 -9.43 20.48
N PHE A 58 14.55 -9.53 20.68
CA PHE A 58 15.17 -9.19 21.96
C PHE A 58 15.24 -7.68 22.17
N LEU A 59 15.11 -7.24 23.41
CA LEU A 59 15.45 -5.87 23.78
C LEU A 59 16.96 -5.73 23.80
N ILE A 60 17.46 -4.70 23.11
CA ILE A 60 18.87 -4.37 23.12
C ILE A 60 19.21 -3.61 24.40
N GLY A 61 20.12 -4.18 25.20
CA GLY A 61 20.66 -3.57 26.40
C GLY A 61 22.04 -2.96 26.16
N ASP A 62 22.90 -3.01 27.19
CA ASP A 62 24.18 -2.31 27.19
C ASP A 62 25.21 -2.93 26.24
N GLU A 63 25.97 -2.06 25.60
CA GLU A 63 27.08 -2.38 24.71
C GLU A 63 28.36 -1.75 25.28
N HIS A 64 29.42 -2.52 25.43
CA HIS A 64 30.71 -2.01 25.89
C HIS A 64 31.88 -2.69 25.19
N TYR A 65 33.01 -1.98 25.14
CA TYR A 65 34.25 -2.46 24.53
C TYR A 65 35.41 -2.28 25.51
N THR A 66 36.19 -3.33 25.69
CA THR A 66 37.42 -3.33 26.48
C THR A 66 38.53 -3.91 25.62
N GLY A 67 39.37 -3.03 25.03
CA GLY A 67 40.42 -3.46 24.10
C GLY A 67 39.88 -4.14 22.84
N SER A 68 40.34 -5.36 22.59
CA SER A 68 39.96 -6.28 21.50
C SER A 68 38.65 -7.05 21.77
N THR A 69 38.02 -6.84 22.93
CA THR A 69 36.78 -7.50 23.33
C THR A 69 35.60 -6.54 23.30
N GLY A 70 34.52 -6.93 22.63
CA GLY A 70 33.22 -6.26 22.67
C GLY A 70 32.18 -7.14 23.36
N GLN A 71 31.27 -6.54 24.12
CA GLN A 71 30.19 -7.25 24.78
C GLN A 71 28.87 -6.50 24.61
N LEU A 72 27.80 -7.26 24.38
CA LEU A 72 26.44 -6.80 24.19
C LEU A 72 25.52 -7.59 25.11
N THR A 73 24.71 -6.90 25.89
CA THR A 73 23.63 -7.50 26.66
C THR A 73 22.32 -7.33 25.92
N ILE A 74 21.54 -8.40 25.81
CA ILE A 74 20.18 -8.37 25.26
C ILE A 74 19.23 -8.99 26.29
N GLN A 75 17.95 -8.64 26.23
CA GLN A 75 16.95 -9.15 27.17
C GLN A 75 15.81 -9.84 26.45
N GLN A 76 15.48 -11.04 26.92
CA GLN A 76 14.21 -11.70 26.62
C GLN A 76 13.12 -11.01 27.44
N GLN A 77 12.09 -10.48 26.77
CA GLN A 77 10.97 -9.88 27.47
C GLN A 77 10.16 -10.92 28.25
N GLN A 78 9.61 -10.48 29.39
CA GLN A 78 8.59 -11.23 30.10
C GLN A 78 7.36 -11.42 29.19
N SER A 79 6.79 -12.61 29.23
CA SER A 79 5.50 -12.93 28.63
C SER A 79 4.56 -13.50 29.69
N ASP A 80 3.30 -13.70 29.35
CA ASP A 80 2.30 -14.35 30.21
C ASP A 80 2.72 -15.76 30.68
N ARG A 81 3.69 -16.38 30.01
CA ARG A 81 4.15 -17.76 30.24
C ARG A 81 5.60 -17.90 30.68
N ALA A 82 6.39 -16.81 30.68
CA ALA A 82 7.81 -16.87 31.01
C ALA A 82 8.33 -15.54 31.56
N ARG A 83 9.17 -15.61 32.59
CA ARG A 83 9.88 -14.44 33.13
C ARG A 83 10.98 -14.01 32.16
N GLY A 84 11.24 -12.71 32.11
CA GLY A 84 12.35 -12.16 31.34
C GLY A 84 13.71 -12.53 31.93
N PHE A 85 14.72 -12.60 31.09
CA PHE A 85 16.11 -12.89 31.48
C PHE A 85 17.11 -12.26 30.51
N ALA A 86 18.33 -12.01 30.99
CA ALA A 86 19.40 -11.39 30.20
C ALA A 86 20.27 -12.45 29.50
N ILE A 87 20.73 -12.11 28.31
CA ILE A 87 21.65 -12.88 27.49
C ILE A 87 22.84 -11.97 27.20
N THR A 88 24.04 -12.47 27.47
CA THR A 88 25.29 -11.76 27.23
C THR A 88 25.98 -12.36 26.01
N LEU A 89 26.32 -11.50 25.06
CA LEU A 89 27.02 -11.82 23.83
C LEU A 89 28.40 -11.18 23.90
N THR A 90 29.46 -11.93 23.64
CA THR A 90 30.84 -11.42 23.69
C THR A 90 31.56 -11.78 22.41
N ALA A 91 32.23 -10.80 21.81
CA ALA A 91 33.14 -10.98 20.69
C ALA A 91 34.57 -10.64 21.13
N ASP A 92 35.47 -11.61 21.05
CA ASP A 92 36.88 -11.45 21.41
C ASP A 92 37.75 -11.67 20.19
N GLN A 93 38.34 -10.57 19.70
CA GLN A 93 39.14 -10.56 18.47
C GLN A 93 40.48 -11.28 18.62
N ASP A 94 41.07 -11.34 19.82
CA ASP A 94 42.37 -11.97 20.04
C ASP A 94 42.23 -13.50 20.04
N SER A 95 41.21 -14.01 20.74
CA SER A 95 40.89 -15.45 20.73
C SER A 95 40.09 -15.87 19.50
N LYS A 96 39.61 -14.91 18.69
CA LYS A 96 38.73 -15.11 17.53
C LYS A 96 37.44 -15.84 17.91
N THR A 97 36.91 -15.59 19.11
CA THR A 97 35.72 -16.27 19.62
C THR A 97 34.52 -15.36 19.74
N LEU A 98 33.38 -15.85 19.28
CA LEU A 98 32.06 -15.36 19.65
C LEU A 98 31.48 -16.27 20.72
N SER A 99 30.99 -15.70 21.81
CA SER A 99 30.34 -16.46 22.88
C SER A 99 28.99 -15.87 23.24
N VAL A 100 28.11 -16.74 23.71
CA VAL A 100 26.80 -16.38 24.22
C VAL A 100 26.59 -17.10 25.54
N ALA A 101 26.10 -16.39 26.54
CA ALA A 101 25.78 -16.94 27.85
C ALA A 101 24.46 -16.37 28.38
N THR A 102 23.70 -17.20 29.07
CA THR A 102 22.49 -16.77 29.78
C THR A 102 22.30 -17.57 31.05
N THR A 103 21.58 -16.99 32.01
CA THR A 103 21.15 -17.67 33.24
C THR A 103 19.64 -17.57 33.35
N LEU A 104 18.96 -18.70 33.34
CA LEU A 104 17.52 -18.76 33.52
C LEU A 104 17.18 -18.59 35.00
N PRO A 105 16.22 -17.72 35.38
CA PRO A 105 15.85 -17.50 36.78
C PRO A 105 15.42 -18.79 37.51
N PRO A 106 15.65 -18.90 38.84
CA PRO A 106 15.33 -20.11 39.62
C PRO A 106 13.90 -20.61 39.41
N GLY A 107 13.72 -21.87 39.03
CA GLY A 107 12.41 -22.48 38.73
C GLY A 107 11.93 -22.33 37.28
N MET A 108 12.69 -21.65 36.41
CA MET A 108 12.45 -21.64 34.96
C MET A 108 13.21 -22.80 34.31
N GLN A 109 12.50 -23.63 33.54
CA GLN A 109 13.08 -24.74 32.80
C GLN A 109 12.95 -24.50 31.30
N ALA A 110 13.99 -24.83 30.55
CA ALA A 110 13.98 -24.85 29.09
C ALA A 110 14.65 -26.13 28.61
N ALA A 111 14.14 -26.68 27.51
CA ALA A 111 14.78 -27.80 26.84
C ALA A 111 16.19 -27.37 26.40
N PRO A 112 17.26 -28.08 26.80
CA PRO A 112 18.64 -27.74 26.42
C PRO A 112 18.82 -27.60 24.91
N GLU A 113 18.07 -28.37 24.12
CA GLU A 113 18.09 -28.35 22.66
C GLU A 113 17.53 -27.04 22.09
N ALA A 114 16.48 -26.50 22.69
CA ALA A 114 15.88 -25.22 22.28
C ALA A 114 16.81 -24.04 22.61
N ILE A 115 17.45 -24.06 23.78
CA ILE A 115 18.44 -23.03 24.16
C ILE A 115 19.68 -23.12 23.28
N ARG A 116 20.17 -24.33 23.02
CA ARG A 116 21.30 -24.58 22.12
C ARG A 116 21.01 -24.08 20.70
N GLY A 117 19.84 -24.42 20.15
CA GLY A 117 19.42 -23.98 18.82
C GLY A 117 19.33 -22.46 18.70
N GLY A 118 18.76 -21.77 19.71
CA GLY A 118 18.69 -20.31 19.73
C GLY A 118 20.08 -19.65 19.82
N MET A 119 20.92 -20.12 20.74
CA MET A 119 22.28 -19.62 20.93
C MET A 119 23.15 -19.81 19.69
N CYS A 120 23.16 -21.03 19.13
CA CYS A 120 23.98 -21.34 17.97
C CYS A 120 23.43 -20.76 16.67
N GLY A 121 22.11 -20.60 16.54
CA GLY A 121 21.51 -19.88 15.43
C GLY A 121 21.84 -18.38 15.43
N MET A 122 22.07 -17.79 16.60
CA MET A 122 22.53 -16.39 16.70
C MET A 122 23.99 -16.26 16.28
N LEU A 123 24.89 -17.10 16.81
CA LEU A 123 26.31 -17.06 16.47
C LEU A 123 26.56 -17.44 15.00
N GLY A 124 25.82 -18.42 14.47
CA GLY A 124 25.96 -18.90 13.08
C GLY A 124 25.48 -17.92 12.01
N ARG A 125 24.83 -16.81 12.38
CA ARG A 125 24.41 -15.73 11.45
C ARG A 125 25.42 -14.59 11.34
N VAL A 126 26.48 -14.62 12.14
CA VAL A 126 27.54 -13.59 12.10
C VAL A 126 28.50 -13.90 10.94
N ASP A 127 28.64 -12.95 10.02
CA ASP A 127 29.39 -13.08 8.78
C ASP A 127 30.48 -12.00 8.71
N MET A 128 31.74 -12.40 8.92
CA MET A 128 32.88 -11.47 8.91
C MET A 128 33.25 -10.96 7.52
N SER A 129 32.68 -11.53 6.44
CA SER A 129 32.83 -10.97 5.09
C SER A 129 31.96 -9.73 4.87
N ARG A 130 31.00 -9.46 5.78
CA ARG A 130 30.13 -8.27 5.76
C ARG A 130 30.68 -7.25 6.76
N SER A 131 30.92 -6.03 6.29
CA SER A 131 31.22 -4.90 7.18
C SER A 131 29.94 -4.17 7.54
N ALA A 132 29.58 -4.14 8.82
CA ALA A 132 28.42 -3.39 9.31
C ALA A 132 28.58 -1.85 9.20
N VAL A 133 29.78 -1.36 8.89
CA VAL A 133 30.11 0.08 8.79
C VAL A 133 29.94 0.63 7.37
N SER A 134 29.65 -0.19 6.35
CA SER A 134 29.31 0.34 5.03
C SER A 134 27.81 0.59 4.90
N THR A 135 27.43 1.85 4.81
CA THR A 135 26.21 2.31 4.13
C THR A 135 26.06 1.58 2.79
N GLY A 136 25.18 0.60 2.76
CA GLY A 136 24.94 -0.27 1.62
C GLY A 136 23.95 -1.34 2.06
N VAL A 137 22.66 -1.05 1.86
CA VAL A 137 21.56 -1.99 2.11
C VAL A 137 21.75 -3.19 1.18
N ALA A 138 22.39 -4.24 1.66
CA ALA A 138 22.33 -5.55 1.05
C ALA A 138 21.08 -6.26 1.59
N ALA A 139 20.17 -6.54 0.66
CA ALA A 139 18.92 -7.22 0.84
C ALA A 139 19.07 -8.60 1.52
N THR A 140 17.95 -9.10 2.04
CA THR A 140 17.73 -10.36 2.77
C THR A 140 17.93 -10.29 4.28
N ALA A 141 17.18 -9.42 4.97
CA ALA A 141 16.74 -9.78 6.31
C ALA A 141 15.85 -11.04 6.19
N PRO A 142 16.23 -12.19 6.78
CA PRO A 142 15.40 -13.38 6.77
C PRO A 142 14.07 -13.09 7.48
N ALA A 143 13.04 -13.86 7.13
CA ALA A 143 11.75 -13.82 7.81
C ALA A 143 11.96 -13.92 9.33
N SER A 144 11.64 -12.84 10.04
CA SER A 144 11.52 -12.86 11.50
C SER A 144 10.36 -13.77 11.89
N SER A 145 10.36 -14.25 13.13
CA SER A 145 9.22 -14.93 13.77
C SER A 145 7.91 -14.11 13.80
N GLY A 146 7.92 -12.88 13.26
CA GLY A 146 6.78 -11.99 13.07
C GLY A 146 6.31 -11.82 11.63
N ASP A 147 6.35 -12.82 10.74
CA ASP A 147 5.62 -12.73 9.47
C ASP A 147 4.11 -12.51 9.75
N ALA A 148 3.41 -11.70 8.94
CA ALA A 148 1.94 -11.56 9.06
C ALA A 148 1.21 -12.87 8.63
N PHE A 149 1.89 -13.68 7.80
CA PHE A 149 1.37 -14.93 7.24
C PHE A 149 2.43 -16.03 7.34
N PRO A 150 2.83 -16.45 8.56
CA PRO A 150 3.92 -17.40 8.73
C PRO A 150 3.57 -18.74 8.08
N GLY A 151 4.36 -19.14 7.07
CA GLY A 151 4.20 -20.42 6.38
C GLY A 151 2.99 -20.50 5.43
N ALA A 152 2.24 -19.42 5.22
CA ALA A 152 1.15 -19.43 4.26
C ALA A 152 1.68 -19.35 2.81
N PRO A 153 1.10 -20.09 1.85
CA PRO A 153 1.45 -19.97 0.44
C PRO A 153 1.24 -18.55 -0.10
N ALA A 154 1.99 -18.18 -1.13
CA ALA A 154 1.89 -16.86 -1.77
C ALA A 154 0.47 -16.58 -2.28
N PHE A 155 -0.18 -17.57 -2.90
CA PHE A 155 -1.57 -17.49 -3.37
C PHE A 155 -2.55 -17.20 -2.23
N THR A 156 -2.41 -17.91 -1.10
CA THR A 156 -3.24 -17.74 0.09
C THR A 156 -3.07 -16.35 0.69
N THR A 157 -1.84 -15.87 0.81
CA THR A 157 -1.53 -14.54 1.34
C THR A 157 -2.09 -13.44 0.46
N CYS A 158 -1.86 -13.55 -0.86
CA CYS A 158 -2.44 -12.65 -1.85
C CYS A 158 -3.97 -12.59 -1.75
N THR A 159 -4.63 -13.75 -1.65
CA THR A 159 -6.09 -13.85 -1.54
C THR A 159 -6.62 -13.13 -0.30
N TYR A 160 -5.98 -13.29 0.86
CA TYR A 160 -6.44 -12.65 2.08
C TYR A 160 -6.26 -11.13 2.08
N ASN A 161 -5.21 -10.64 1.41
CA ASN A 161 -4.90 -9.22 1.27
C ASN A 161 -5.62 -8.55 0.10
N PHE A 162 -6.23 -9.31 -0.81
CA PHE A 162 -6.94 -8.76 -1.96
C PHE A 162 -8.18 -7.97 -1.54
N ARG A 163 -8.24 -6.69 -1.91
CA ARG A 163 -9.35 -5.80 -1.59
C ARG A 163 -9.68 -4.87 -2.75
N PRO A 164 -10.96 -4.54 -2.95
CA PRO A 164 -11.31 -3.34 -3.67
C PRO A 164 -10.84 -2.12 -2.83
N ALA A 165 -10.02 -1.26 -3.42
CA ALA A 165 -9.92 0.13 -3.00
C ALA A 165 -11.18 0.84 -3.52
N LEU A 166 -11.67 1.85 -2.79
CA LEU A 166 -13.02 2.41 -2.90
C LEU A 166 -13.48 2.68 -4.36
N ASP A 167 -14.79 2.65 -4.59
CA ASP A 167 -15.40 2.97 -5.89
C ASP A 167 -15.20 4.47 -6.21
N GLY A 168 -14.09 4.80 -6.85
CA GLY A 168 -13.81 6.14 -7.34
C GLY A 168 -14.54 6.45 -8.65
N VAL A 169 -14.68 7.75 -8.97
CA VAL A 169 -15.20 8.24 -10.27
C VAL A 169 -14.37 7.72 -11.47
N THR A 170 -13.16 7.27 -11.18
CA THR A 170 -12.13 6.81 -12.11
C THR A 170 -12.14 5.30 -12.38
N GLY A 171 -13.01 4.53 -11.71
CA GLY A 171 -13.13 3.07 -11.82
C GLY A 171 -12.80 2.35 -10.50
N ARG A 172 -13.17 1.06 -10.41
CA ARG A 172 -12.89 0.24 -9.22
C ARG A 172 -11.42 -0.18 -9.20
N HIS A 173 -10.74 0.07 -8.09
CA HIS A 173 -9.35 -0.29 -7.88
C HIS A 173 -9.27 -1.57 -7.04
N TYR A 174 -8.26 -2.39 -7.28
CA TYR A 174 -7.97 -3.55 -6.44
C TYR A 174 -6.52 -3.52 -6.04
N THR A 175 -6.27 -3.88 -4.79
CA THR A 175 -4.92 -3.92 -4.24
C THR A 175 -4.68 -5.23 -3.52
N THR A 176 -3.45 -5.69 -3.59
CA THR A 176 -2.93 -6.74 -2.71
C THR A 176 -1.44 -6.55 -2.56
N TRP A 177 -0.87 -7.13 -1.54
CA TRP A 177 0.58 -7.20 -1.38
C TRP A 177 0.92 -8.42 -0.54
N LEU A 178 2.16 -8.89 -0.63
CA LEU A 178 2.61 -10.06 0.10
C LEU A 178 4.12 -10.03 0.36
N PRO A 179 4.57 -10.53 1.53
CA PRO A 179 5.97 -10.82 1.80
C PRO A 179 6.46 -11.96 0.91
N ILE A 180 7.72 -11.91 0.51
CA ILE A 180 8.38 -12.98 -0.24
C ILE A 180 9.74 -13.28 0.35
N LYS A 181 10.00 -14.56 0.60
CA LYS A 181 11.29 -15.05 1.06
C LYS A 181 12.27 -15.04 -0.10
N ALA A 182 13.35 -14.27 0.02
CA ALA A 182 14.45 -14.19 -0.96
C ALA A 182 13.96 -13.92 -2.40
N LEU A 183 13.45 -12.71 -2.63
CA LEU A 183 13.08 -12.26 -3.96
C LEU A 183 14.32 -11.78 -4.70
N SER A 184 14.65 -12.40 -5.83
CA SER A 184 15.39 -11.72 -6.90
C SER A 184 14.33 -11.01 -7.75
N PRO A 185 14.21 -9.66 -7.69
CA PRO A 185 13.17 -8.95 -8.45
C PRO A 185 13.27 -9.20 -9.95
N ALA A 186 14.49 -9.41 -10.45
CA ALA A 186 14.72 -9.75 -11.86
C ALA A 186 14.14 -11.13 -12.21
N ASP A 187 14.39 -12.16 -11.39
CA ASP A 187 13.85 -13.50 -11.64
C ASP A 187 12.33 -13.55 -11.47
N ALA A 188 11.81 -12.82 -10.48
CA ALA A 188 10.38 -12.73 -10.23
C ALA A 188 9.66 -11.97 -11.36
N ALA A 189 10.24 -10.87 -11.87
CA ALA A 189 9.74 -10.19 -13.05
C ALA A 189 9.77 -11.09 -14.29
N ALA A 190 10.85 -11.86 -14.50
CA ALA A 190 10.95 -12.79 -15.62
C ALA A 190 9.89 -13.89 -15.55
N ARG A 191 9.68 -14.49 -14.36
CA ARG A 191 8.61 -15.50 -14.13
C ARG A 191 7.22 -14.90 -14.31
N LEU A 192 7.01 -13.67 -13.82
CA LEU A 192 5.76 -12.95 -14.01
C LEU A 192 5.48 -12.73 -15.49
N THR A 193 6.46 -12.27 -16.26
CA THR A 193 6.35 -12.11 -17.71
C THR A 193 6.02 -13.43 -18.39
N GLN A 194 6.70 -14.53 -18.03
CA GLN A 194 6.43 -15.85 -18.58
C GLN A 194 5.00 -16.32 -18.27
N ALA A 195 4.55 -16.16 -17.03
CA ALA A 195 3.20 -16.52 -16.59
C ALA A 195 2.13 -15.66 -17.27
N ALA A 196 2.40 -14.36 -17.43
CA ALA A 196 1.54 -13.42 -18.14
C ALA A 196 1.38 -13.83 -19.61
N THR A 197 2.47 -14.14 -20.29
CA THR A 197 2.42 -14.62 -21.69
C THR A 197 1.65 -15.93 -21.80
N ALA A 198 1.85 -16.88 -20.88
CA ALA A 198 1.09 -18.13 -20.86
C ALA A 198 -0.42 -17.91 -20.61
N ALA A 199 -0.78 -16.84 -19.88
CA ALA A 199 -2.14 -16.41 -19.66
C ALA A 199 -2.70 -15.48 -20.77
N ASN A 200 -1.98 -15.33 -21.89
CA ASN A 200 -2.32 -14.41 -22.99
C ASN A 200 -2.47 -12.94 -22.55
N LEU A 201 -1.67 -12.49 -21.58
CA LEU A 201 -1.58 -11.09 -21.17
C LEU A 201 -0.40 -10.40 -21.85
N SER A 202 -0.58 -9.13 -22.19
CA SER A 202 0.47 -8.29 -22.79
C SER A 202 1.28 -7.58 -21.71
N VAL A 203 2.61 -7.67 -21.77
CA VAL A 203 3.50 -6.87 -20.93
C VAL A 203 3.71 -5.52 -21.60
N THR A 204 3.29 -4.44 -20.94
CA THR A 204 3.38 -3.06 -21.47
C THR A 204 4.55 -2.27 -20.89
N SER A 205 4.97 -2.60 -19.67
CA SER A 205 6.20 -2.07 -19.07
C SER A 205 6.89 -3.12 -18.20
N ASN A 206 8.22 -3.02 -18.13
CA ASN A 206 9.08 -3.76 -17.20
C ASN A 206 10.28 -2.86 -16.89
N GLU A 207 10.16 -2.05 -15.85
CA GLU A 207 11.10 -1.00 -15.52
C GLU A 207 11.72 -1.23 -14.14
N ARG A 208 13.05 -1.10 -14.03
CA ARG A 208 13.75 -1.17 -12.74
C ARG A 208 14.17 0.23 -12.30
N HIS A 209 13.88 0.55 -11.04
CA HIS A 209 14.19 1.82 -10.40
C HIS A 209 14.80 1.54 -9.01
N GLY A 210 16.13 1.50 -8.94
CA GLY A 210 16.83 1.16 -7.71
C GLY A 210 16.48 -0.26 -7.24
N THR A 211 15.90 -0.36 -6.04
CA THR A 211 15.46 -1.62 -5.42
C THR A 211 14.08 -2.08 -5.86
N LEU A 212 13.38 -1.29 -6.67
CA LEU A 212 12.04 -1.61 -7.15
C LEU A 212 12.07 -2.02 -8.63
N THR A 213 11.35 -3.09 -8.96
CA THR A 213 11.00 -3.42 -10.35
C THR A 213 9.49 -3.33 -10.52
N GLU A 214 9.04 -2.54 -11.50
CA GLU A 214 7.62 -2.40 -11.86
C GLU A 214 7.34 -3.14 -13.17
N VAL A 215 6.34 -4.01 -13.18
CA VAL A 215 5.86 -4.72 -14.37
C VAL A 215 4.38 -4.39 -14.56
N THR A 216 4.01 -3.80 -15.70
CA THR A 216 2.60 -3.53 -16.03
C THR A 216 2.11 -4.51 -17.10
N LEU A 217 1.07 -5.26 -16.74
CA LEU A 217 0.36 -6.18 -17.61
C LEU A 217 -0.96 -5.55 -18.06
N VAL A 218 -1.41 -5.92 -19.25
CA VAL A 218 -2.71 -5.55 -19.79
C VAL A 218 -3.34 -6.77 -20.43
N GLN A 219 -4.61 -7.04 -20.12
CA GLN A 219 -5.37 -8.07 -20.81
C GLN A 219 -5.72 -7.59 -22.23
N PRO A 220 -5.38 -8.34 -23.30
CA PRO A 220 -5.77 -8.00 -24.66
C PRO A 220 -7.26 -8.33 -24.85
N LEU A 221 -8.12 -7.42 -24.43
CA LEU A 221 -9.55 -7.44 -24.76
C LEU A 221 -9.80 -6.54 -25.98
N PRO A 222 -10.84 -6.81 -26.80
CA PRO A 222 -11.18 -5.95 -27.93
C PRO A 222 -11.42 -4.50 -27.48
N ASP A 223 -10.93 -3.53 -28.26
CA ASP A 223 -10.96 -2.09 -27.94
C ASP A 223 -12.36 -1.46 -27.82
N GLN A 224 -13.44 -2.23 -27.99
CA GLN A 224 -14.82 -1.74 -28.02
C GLN A 224 -15.73 -2.42 -26.98
N GLY A 225 -16.57 -1.60 -26.32
CA GLY A 225 -17.55 -2.03 -25.32
C GLY A 225 -17.11 -1.85 -23.86
N GLU A 226 -17.87 -2.42 -22.93
CA GLU A 226 -17.65 -2.42 -21.47
C GLU A 226 -16.57 -3.42 -21.02
N LYS A 227 -16.08 -4.27 -21.94
CA LYS A 227 -15.01 -5.25 -21.71
C LYS A 227 -13.70 -4.77 -22.35
N ARG A 228 -13.19 -3.63 -21.90
CA ARG A 228 -11.91 -3.09 -22.39
C ARG A 228 -10.73 -3.61 -21.59
N ALA A 229 -9.58 -3.60 -22.23
CA ALA A 229 -8.28 -3.84 -21.62
C ALA A 229 -8.07 -2.90 -20.42
N PHE A 230 -7.45 -3.41 -19.36
CA PHE A 230 -7.16 -2.62 -18.17
C PHE A 230 -5.80 -3.01 -17.57
N PRO A 231 -5.11 -2.06 -16.90
CA PRO A 231 -3.76 -2.28 -16.40
C PRO A 231 -3.75 -3.02 -15.05
N ILE A 232 -2.79 -3.94 -14.92
CA ILE A 232 -2.42 -4.60 -13.66
C ILE A 232 -0.93 -4.36 -13.44
N ARG A 233 -0.56 -3.74 -12.32
CA ARG A 233 0.80 -3.29 -12.04
C ARG A 233 1.36 -4.05 -10.86
N PHE A 234 2.49 -4.69 -11.07
CA PHE A 234 3.24 -5.46 -10.09
C PHE A 234 4.49 -4.66 -9.68
N MET A 235 4.58 -4.33 -8.41
CA MET A 235 5.69 -3.61 -7.78
C MET A 235 6.49 -4.59 -6.92
N LEU A 236 7.68 -4.96 -7.39
CA LEU A 236 8.60 -5.92 -6.77
C LEU A 236 9.69 -5.14 -6.02
N GLU A 237 9.53 -4.95 -4.71
CA GLU A 237 10.44 -4.11 -3.91
C GLU A 237 11.43 -4.98 -3.12
N GLU A 238 12.67 -4.99 -3.58
CA GLU A 238 13.79 -5.78 -3.06
C GLU A 238 14.14 -5.42 -1.62
N SER A 239 14.14 -4.13 -1.29
CA SER A 239 14.51 -3.66 0.06
C SER A 239 13.50 -4.10 1.11
N LEU A 240 12.24 -4.27 0.71
CA LEU A 240 11.17 -4.75 1.58
C LEU A 240 11.01 -6.27 1.52
N GLY A 241 11.37 -6.90 0.39
CA GLY A 241 11.02 -8.29 0.09
C GLY A 241 9.51 -8.45 -0.11
N VAL A 242 8.89 -7.54 -0.86
CA VAL A 242 7.43 -7.47 -1.03
C VAL A 242 7.06 -7.39 -2.52
N ILE A 243 6.02 -8.11 -2.92
CA ILE A 243 5.24 -7.79 -4.12
C ILE A 243 4.02 -7.00 -3.69
N SER A 244 3.77 -5.86 -4.33
CA SER A 244 2.48 -5.16 -4.29
C SER A 244 1.87 -5.19 -5.68
N VAL A 245 0.57 -5.48 -5.75
CA VAL A 245 -0.18 -5.51 -6.99
C VAL A 245 -1.32 -4.52 -6.88
N VAL A 246 -1.50 -3.74 -7.94
CA VAL A 246 -2.64 -2.85 -8.11
C VAL A 246 -3.28 -3.18 -9.45
N ALA A 247 -4.60 -3.31 -9.50
CA ALA A 247 -5.39 -3.39 -10.71
C ALA A 247 -6.42 -2.26 -10.72
N ARG A 248 -6.77 -1.75 -11.91
CA ARG A 248 -7.82 -0.74 -12.06
C ARG A 248 -8.74 -1.16 -13.19
N LEU A 249 -10.02 -1.37 -12.90
CA LEU A 249 -11.02 -1.59 -13.94
C LEU A 249 -11.38 -0.27 -14.62
N ASN A 250 -11.83 -0.34 -15.86
CA ASN A 250 -12.40 0.81 -16.54
C ASN A 250 -13.69 1.26 -15.85
N PRO A 251 -14.07 2.55 -15.94
CA PRO A 251 -15.37 3.00 -15.45
C PRO A 251 -16.51 2.14 -16.01
N LYS A 252 -17.41 1.66 -15.14
CA LYS A 252 -18.56 0.78 -15.47
C LYS A 252 -18.22 -0.63 -15.93
N GLN A 253 -16.95 -1.02 -15.96
CA GLN A 253 -16.58 -2.40 -16.20
C GLN A 253 -16.88 -3.22 -14.96
N GLU A 254 -17.91 -4.07 -15.04
CA GLU A 254 -18.20 -5.06 -14.01
C GLU A 254 -17.40 -6.33 -14.25
N MET A 255 -16.78 -6.84 -13.19
CA MET A 255 -16.09 -8.11 -13.21
C MET A 255 -16.31 -8.80 -11.87
N ASP A 256 -16.41 -10.12 -11.90
CA ASP A 256 -16.50 -10.93 -10.69
C ASP A 256 -15.18 -10.77 -9.88
N ASP A 257 -15.30 -10.23 -8.67
CA ASP A 257 -14.17 -9.96 -7.78
C ASP A 257 -13.35 -11.23 -7.50
N ASP A 258 -14.03 -12.39 -7.41
CA ASP A 258 -13.39 -13.68 -7.14
C ASP A 258 -12.57 -14.17 -8.34
N THR A 259 -13.07 -13.95 -9.55
CA THR A 259 -12.35 -14.23 -10.80
C THR A 259 -11.09 -13.36 -10.89
N LEU A 260 -11.21 -12.05 -10.72
CA LEU A 260 -10.06 -11.14 -10.74
C LEU A 260 -9.01 -11.51 -9.69
N ARG A 261 -9.46 -11.78 -8.46
CA ARG A 261 -8.62 -12.21 -7.35
C ARG A 261 -7.84 -13.47 -7.70
N LYS A 262 -8.50 -14.49 -8.28
CA LYS A 262 -7.86 -15.75 -8.67
C LYS A 262 -6.80 -15.55 -9.75
N GLU A 263 -7.10 -14.73 -10.77
CA GLU A 263 -6.16 -14.43 -11.85
C GLU A 263 -4.92 -13.72 -11.31
N ILE A 264 -5.11 -12.62 -10.57
CA ILE A 264 -4.01 -11.85 -9.98
C ILE A 264 -3.18 -12.70 -9.02
N CYS A 265 -3.82 -13.45 -8.12
CA CYS A 265 -3.09 -14.26 -7.15
C CYS A 265 -2.38 -15.47 -7.76
N SER A 266 -2.85 -15.97 -8.91
CA SER A 266 -2.14 -17.01 -9.68
C SER A 266 -0.85 -16.45 -10.31
N LEU A 267 -0.91 -15.23 -10.88
CA LEU A 267 0.28 -14.54 -11.40
C LEU A 267 1.30 -14.25 -10.29
N VAL A 268 0.82 -13.82 -9.13
CA VAL A 268 1.67 -13.64 -7.93
C VAL A 268 2.35 -14.95 -7.53
N ALA A 269 1.59 -16.06 -7.44
CA ALA A 269 2.15 -17.35 -7.08
C ALA A 269 3.25 -17.79 -8.06
N ALA A 270 3.01 -17.61 -9.37
CA ALA A 270 3.99 -17.88 -10.42
C ALA A 270 5.26 -17.03 -10.28
N ALA A 271 5.13 -15.73 -10.00
CA ALA A 271 6.27 -14.84 -9.77
C ALA A 271 7.15 -15.31 -8.60
N THR A 272 6.56 -15.91 -7.57
CA THR A 272 7.28 -16.41 -6.39
C THR A 272 7.91 -17.81 -6.55
N ALA A 273 7.71 -18.49 -7.67
CA ALA A 273 8.00 -19.94 -7.84
C ALA A 273 7.36 -20.82 -6.77
N ALA A 274 6.14 -20.48 -6.34
CA ALA A 274 5.34 -21.38 -5.53
C ALA A 274 5.06 -22.68 -6.31
N PRO A 275 5.18 -23.87 -5.70
CA PRO A 275 4.88 -25.12 -6.38
C PRO A 275 3.43 -25.16 -6.90
N PRO A 276 3.14 -25.85 -8.03
CA PRO A 276 1.84 -25.81 -8.70
C PRO A 276 0.60 -26.18 -7.84
N GLY A 277 0.81 -26.88 -6.72
CA GLY A 277 -0.26 -27.27 -5.78
C GLY A 277 -0.60 -26.25 -4.70
N GLU A 278 0.14 -25.13 -4.61
CA GLU A 278 -0.06 -24.06 -3.62
C GLU A 278 -1.16 -23.04 -4.01
N SER A 279 -1.71 -23.13 -5.23
CA SER A 279 -2.78 -22.26 -5.74
C SER A 279 -4.19 -22.72 -5.34
N LYS A 280 -4.32 -23.58 -4.32
CA LYS A 280 -5.65 -23.98 -3.82
C LYS A 280 -6.32 -22.80 -3.13
N GLU A 281 -7.60 -22.63 -3.43
CA GLU A 281 -8.42 -21.61 -2.79
C GLU A 281 -8.41 -21.80 -1.27
N PRO A 282 -7.98 -20.78 -0.50
CA PRO A 282 -7.96 -20.91 0.94
C PRO A 282 -9.39 -20.91 1.49
N PRO A 283 -9.61 -21.50 2.69
CA PRO A 283 -10.93 -21.50 3.31
C PRO A 283 -11.46 -20.08 3.51
N ALA A 284 -12.76 -19.91 3.26
CA ALA A 284 -13.45 -18.65 3.48
C ALA A 284 -13.34 -18.23 4.95
N LEU A 285 -12.93 -16.99 5.19
CA LEU A 285 -12.87 -16.41 6.52
C LEU A 285 -14.11 -15.53 6.78
N PRO A 286 -14.62 -15.48 8.03
CA PRO A 286 -15.58 -14.47 8.45
C PRO A 286 -15.09 -13.05 8.18
N ARG A 287 -16.01 -12.09 8.05
CA ARG A 287 -15.69 -10.69 7.75
C ARG A 287 -14.71 -10.09 8.77
N GLU A 288 -14.89 -10.32 10.06
CA GLU A 288 -13.97 -9.79 11.08
C GLU A 288 -12.56 -10.35 10.91
N ARG A 289 -12.44 -11.67 10.71
CA ARG A 289 -11.14 -12.34 10.49
C ARG A 289 -10.44 -11.86 9.21
N LYS A 290 -11.19 -11.52 8.16
CA LYS A 290 -10.63 -10.92 6.93
C LYS A 290 -10.05 -9.53 7.23
N LEU A 291 -10.75 -8.71 8.02
CA LEU A 291 -10.29 -7.37 8.39
C LEU A 291 -9.07 -7.44 9.31
N GLU A 292 -9.09 -8.28 10.34
CA GLU A 292 -7.95 -8.53 11.24
C GLU A 292 -6.68 -8.90 10.47
N ARG A 293 -6.79 -9.84 9.51
CA ARG A 293 -5.64 -10.27 8.70
C ARG A 293 -5.09 -9.16 7.81
N TRP A 294 -5.97 -8.33 7.27
CA TRP A 294 -5.55 -7.19 6.46
C TRP A 294 -4.82 -6.15 7.30
N HIS A 295 -5.37 -5.79 8.47
CA HIS A 295 -4.70 -4.91 9.45
C HIS A 295 -3.34 -5.46 9.86
N ALA A 296 -3.26 -6.72 10.29
CA ALA A 296 -2.01 -7.39 10.65
C ALA A 296 -1.00 -7.38 9.50
N GLY A 297 -1.49 -7.43 8.26
CA GLY A 297 -0.67 -7.27 7.10
C GLY A 297 -0.09 -5.85 6.96
N ILE A 298 -0.94 -4.82 6.92
CA ILE A 298 -0.49 -3.43 6.77
C ILE A 298 0.46 -3.05 7.91
N ASP A 299 0.14 -3.51 9.12
CA ASP A 299 0.98 -3.40 10.32
C ASP A 299 2.39 -3.96 10.09
N TRP A 300 2.48 -5.17 9.52
CA TRP A 300 3.75 -5.78 9.14
C TRP A 300 4.47 -4.97 8.06
N LEU A 301 3.77 -4.50 7.03
CA LEU A 301 4.35 -3.75 5.92
C LEU A 301 4.98 -2.44 6.40
N ILE A 302 4.27 -1.68 7.24
CA ILE A 302 4.77 -0.43 7.83
C ILE A 302 6.02 -0.71 8.67
N ASN A 303 5.95 -1.72 9.55
CA ASN A 303 7.10 -2.09 10.37
C ASN A 303 8.30 -2.53 9.52
N ARG A 304 8.07 -3.38 8.51
CA ARG A 304 9.11 -3.86 7.59
C ARG A 304 9.78 -2.70 6.85
N ALA A 305 9.00 -1.73 6.39
CA ALA A 305 9.51 -0.60 5.65
C ALA A 305 10.44 0.29 6.47
N VAL A 306 10.04 0.61 7.69
CA VAL A 306 10.88 1.39 8.62
C VAL A 306 12.17 0.63 8.96
N VAL A 307 12.08 -0.68 9.24
CA VAL A 307 13.27 -1.53 9.49
C VAL A 307 14.19 -1.60 8.26
N ALA A 308 13.64 -1.57 7.05
CA ALA A 308 14.39 -1.54 5.79
C ALA A 308 15.00 -0.17 5.46
N GLY A 309 14.87 0.83 6.36
CA GLY A 309 15.43 2.17 6.17
C GLY A 309 14.57 3.09 5.29
N LYS A 310 13.36 2.68 4.91
CA LYS A 310 12.35 3.59 4.35
C LYS A 310 11.80 4.48 5.47
N SER A 311 11.02 5.47 5.09
CA SER A 311 10.37 6.40 6.02
C SER A 311 8.86 6.36 5.87
N LEU A 312 8.16 6.76 6.92
CA LEU A 312 6.70 6.90 6.91
C LEU A 312 6.35 8.39 6.87
N VAL A 313 5.50 8.79 5.92
CA VAL A 313 4.96 10.15 5.85
C VAL A 313 3.45 10.08 5.95
N ILE A 314 2.88 10.79 6.91
CA ILE A 314 1.44 10.86 7.16
C ILE A 314 0.97 12.28 6.82
N VAL A 315 -0.01 12.40 5.92
CA VAL A 315 -0.46 13.69 5.37
C VAL A 315 -1.99 13.77 5.42
N PRO A 316 -2.59 14.81 6.03
CA PRO A 316 -4.03 15.05 5.91
C PRO A 316 -4.37 15.62 4.53
N ALA A 317 -5.54 15.27 4.03
CA ALA A 317 -6.20 15.86 2.88
C ALA A 317 -7.67 16.17 3.23
N ILE A 318 -8.39 16.77 2.28
CA ILE A 318 -9.81 17.04 2.46
C ILE A 318 -10.59 15.73 2.64
N ASN A 319 -11.54 15.72 3.55
CA ASN A 319 -12.47 14.61 3.71
C ASN A 319 -13.73 14.90 2.88
N LEU A 320 -13.89 14.20 1.76
CA LEU A 320 -15.04 14.38 0.87
C LEU A 320 -16.36 13.98 1.51
N ASP A 321 -16.39 12.92 2.32
CA ASP A 321 -17.60 12.46 3.02
C ASP A 321 -18.14 13.50 4.00
N ARG A 322 -17.25 14.35 4.54
CA ARG A 322 -17.65 15.49 5.38
C ARG A 322 -17.95 16.74 4.58
N LYS A 323 -17.25 16.97 3.46
CA LYS A 323 -17.47 18.13 2.60
C LYS A 323 -18.82 18.05 1.89
N TYR A 324 -19.21 16.84 1.50
CA TYR A 324 -20.39 16.56 0.70
C TYR A 324 -21.30 15.60 1.49
N THR A 325 -22.46 16.08 1.90
CA THR A 325 -23.46 15.29 2.62
C THR A 325 -24.74 15.19 1.81
N GLY A 326 -25.26 13.98 1.58
CA GLY A 326 -26.54 13.74 0.89
C GLY A 326 -26.46 13.75 -0.65
N ASP A 327 -27.59 13.97 -1.33
CA ASP A 327 -27.72 13.97 -2.81
C ASP A 327 -27.00 15.15 -3.52
N GLU A 328 -26.19 15.92 -2.80
CA GLU A 328 -25.38 17.01 -3.37
C GLU A 328 -24.32 16.51 -4.38
N ALA A 329 -23.94 15.22 -4.30
CA ALA A 329 -23.16 14.52 -5.32
C ALA A 329 -23.93 14.34 -6.65
N VAL A 330 -25.25 14.60 -6.66
CA VAL A 330 -26.16 14.40 -7.80
C VAL A 330 -26.67 15.71 -8.40
N ASN A 331 -26.55 16.86 -7.71
CA ASN A 331 -27.07 18.17 -8.16
C ASN A 331 -25.96 19.20 -8.45
N GLU A 332 -26.27 20.49 -8.63
CA GLU A 332 -25.40 21.61 -9.10
C GLU A 332 -23.95 21.66 -8.56
N LYS A 333 -23.64 21.00 -7.44
CA LYS A 333 -22.29 20.83 -6.87
C LYS A 333 -21.48 19.64 -7.43
N LYS A 334 -22.05 18.85 -8.36
CA LYS A 334 -21.42 17.69 -9.05
C LYS A 334 -20.02 17.98 -9.58
N TRP A 335 -19.86 19.14 -10.23
CA TRP A 335 -18.57 19.53 -10.79
C TRP A 335 -17.57 19.95 -9.74
N ALA A 336 -18.01 20.63 -8.67
CA ALA A 336 -17.16 20.92 -7.53
C ALA A 336 -16.68 19.60 -6.89
N PHE A 337 -17.56 18.61 -6.72
CA PHE A 337 -17.18 17.28 -6.23
C PHE A 337 -16.17 16.59 -7.16
N ARG A 338 -16.40 16.60 -8.48
CA ARG A 338 -15.46 16.03 -9.45
C ARG A 338 -14.10 16.74 -9.41
N THR A 339 -14.11 18.06 -9.28
CA THR A 339 -12.90 18.85 -9.16
C THR A 339 -12.16 18.53 -7.88
N ASP A 340 -12.86 18.45 -6.76
CA ASP A 340 -12.26 18.15 -5.47
C ASP A 340 -11.76 16.71 -5.37
N VAL A 341 -12.50 15.74 -5.93
CA VAL A 341 -12.04 14.34 -5.94
C VAL A 341 -10.73 14.24 -6.72
N THR A 342 -10.66 14.78 -7.93
CA THR A 342 -9.46 14.71 -8.78
C THR A 342 -8.31 15.64 -8.37
N ALA A 343 -8.49 16.45 -7.32
CA ALA A 343 -7.53 17.44 -6.88
C ALA A 343 -6.37 16.82 -6.08
N THR A 344 -5.19 16.80 -6.69
CA THR A 344 -4.00 16.14 -6.12
C THR A 344 -2.82 17.10 -6.07
N THR A 345 -2.18 17.22 -4.91
CA THR A 345 -0.88 17.88 -4.75
C THR A 345 0.27 16.90 -4.95
N ILE A 346 1.31 17.32 -5.66
CA ILE A 346 2.45 16.50 -6.04
C ILE A 346 3.67 16.95 -5.26
N TRP A 347 4.23 16.06 -4.44
CA TRP A 347 5.54 16.22 -3.81
C TRP A 347 6.56 15.36 -4.54
N GLN A 348 7.77 15.89 -4.73
CA GLN A 348 8.84 15.20 -5.43
C GLN A 348 10.13 15.29 -4.62
N ASN A 349 10.85 14.17 -4.49
CA ASN A 349 12.15 14.14 -3.85
C ASN A 349 13.18 14.90 -4.70
N LYS A 350 13.94 15.80 -4.06
CA LYS A 350 14.99 16.60 -4.71
C LYS A 350 16.13 15.76 -5.29
N ALA A 351 16.49 14.67 -4.61
CA ALA A 351 17.59 13.80 -5.03
C ALA A 351 17.17 12.82 -6.12
N ASN A 352 15.88 12.44 -6.16
CA ASN A 352 15.35 11.49 -7.12
C ASN A 352 13.95 11.92 -7.59
N ALA A 353 13.88 12.46 -8.80
CA ALA A 353 12.63 12.93 -9.39
C ALA A 353 11.55 11.84 -9.58
N ARG A 354 11.92 10.55 -9.50
CA ARG A 354 10.96 9.43 -9.57
C ARG A 354 10.28 9.14 -8.23
N ASP A 355 10.85 9.60 -7.12
CA ASP A 355 10.25 9.43 -5.79
C ASP A 355 9.22 10.55 -5.58
N VAL A 356 7.96 10.22 -5.86
CA VAL A 356 6.84 11.16 -5.86
C VAL A 356 5.81 10.73 -4.82
N ILE A 357 5.27 11.68 -4.08
CA ILE A 357 4.11 11.50 -3.20
C ILE A 357 2.98 12.34 -3.80
N ARG A 358 1.84 11.71 -4.00
CA ARG A 358 0.64 12.36 -4.53
C ARG A 358 -0.42 12.33 -3.46
N VAL A 359 -0.89 13.51 -3.06
CA VAL A 359 -1.82 13.68 -1.94
C VAL A 359 -3.08 14.33 -2.49
N GLY A 360 -4.15 13.56 -2.56
CA GLY A 360 -5.46 13.95 -3.07
C GLY A 360 -6.49 12.90 -2.68
N PRO A 361 -7.79 13.22 -2.72
CA PRO A 361 -8.85 12.28 -2.39
C PRO A 361 -9.20 11.30 -3.53
N ASP A 362 -8.85 11.59 -4.80
CA ASP A 362 -8.87 10.59 -5.86
C ASP A 362 -7.70 9.63 -5.67
N GLU A 363 -7.94 8.36 -5.97
CA GLU A 363 -7.00 7.28 -5.80
C GLU A 363 -6.59 6.77 -7.19
N PRO A 364 -6.01 7.60 -8.08
CA PRO A 364 -5.68 7.11 -9.41
C PRO A 364 -4.69 5.94 -9.26
N PHE A 365 -4.78 4.99 -10.17
CA PHE A 365 -4.00 3.75 -10.18
C PHE A 365 -2.53 3.83 -9.72
N ASN A 366 -1.84 4.91 -10.05
CA ASN A 366 -0.45 5.15 -9.70
C ASN A 366 -0.23 5.64 -8.25
N GLU A 367 -1.27 6.10 -7.57
CA GLU A 367 -1.31 6.67 -6.22
C GLU A 367 -1.64 5.65 -5.13
N VAL A 368 -1.81 4.38 -5.51
CA VAL A 368 -2.11 3.28 -4.57
C VAL A 368 -0.97 2.26 -4.57
N GLY A 369 -0.70 1.66 -3.40
CA GLY A 369 0.31 0.63 -3.21
C GLY A 369 1.68 1.21 -2.83
N LEU A 370 2.78 0.50 -3.08
CA LEU A 370 4.11 0.90 -2.59
C LEU A 370 4.66 2.21 -3.19
N HIS A 371 4.19 2.59 -4.39
CA HIS A 371 4.48 3.88 -5.01
C HIS A 371 3.55 5.01 -4.56
N GLY A 372 2.48 4.64 -3.86
CA GLY A 372 1.39 5.51 -3.45
C GLY A 372 1.19 5.50 -1.94
N TYR A 373 -0.04 5.72 -1.50
CA TYR A 373 -0.40 5.48 -0.10
C TYR A 373 -0.63 3.98 0.12
N VAL A 374 -0.30 3.51 1.32
CA VAL A 374 -0.50 2.12 1.76
C VAL A 374 -1.67 1.95 2.72
N SER A 375 -2.11 3.04 3.34
CA SER A 375 -3.27 3.06 4.23
C SER A 375 -3.87 4.47 4.29
N THR A 376 -5.16 4.55 4.63
CA THR A 376 -5.85 5.80 4.94
C THR A 376 -6.67 5.66 6.22
N PHE A 377 -6.91 6.77 6.91
CA PHE A 377 -7.84 6.82 8.04
C PHE A 377 -8.50 8.19 8.13
N VAL A 378 -9.73 8.24 8.65
CA VAL A 378 -10.48 9.49 8.83
C VAL A 378 -10.41 9.90 10.29
N ALA A 379 -10.04 11.16 10.55
CA ALA A 379 -10.04 11.73 11.89
C ALA A 379 -10.35 13.23 11.85
N GLY A 380 -11.29 13.67 12.68
CA GLY A 380 -11.81 15.04 12.62
C GLY A 380 -12.42 15.35 11.25
N ASN A 381 -12.00 16.46 10.64
CA ASN A 381 -12.45 16.90 9.31
C ASN A 381 -11.51 16.51 8.17
N ALA A 382 -10.51 15.66 8.43
CA ALA A 382 -9.49 15.31 7.45
C ALA A 382 -9.46 13.79 7.20
N GLN A 383 -9.06 13.44 5.98
CA GLN A 383 -8.65 12.08 5.62
C GLN A 383 -7.13 12.06 5.61
N TYR A 384 -6.52 11.17 6.39
CA TYR A 384 -5.08 11.02 6.48
C TYR A 384 -4.61 9.90 5.56
N PHE A 385 -3.55 10.18 4.81
CA PHE A 385 -2.91 9.26 3.89
C PHE A 385 -1.53 8.87 4.44
N VAL A 386 -1.24 7.57 4.43
CA VAL A 386 0.00 7.00 4.97
C VAL A 386 0.86 6.50 3.81
N TYR A 387 2.04 7.08 3.64
CA TYR A 387 2.97 6.78 2.56
C TYR A 387 4.25 6.13 3.09
N ILE A 388 4.72 5.10 2.39
CA ILE A 388 6.07 4.58 2.55
C ILE A 388 6.96 5.25 1.51
N VAL A 389 7.99 5.95 1.95
CA VAL A 389 8.81 6.80 1.06
C VAL A 389 10.29 6.54 1.25
N ASN A 390 11.07 6.82 0.21
CA ASN A 390 12.52 6.90 0.35
C ASN A 390 12.90 8.12 1.21
N PRO A 391 13.93 8.02 2.07
CA PRO A 391 14.41 9.17 2.83
C PRO A 391 14.88 10.31 1.91
N GLY A 392 14.74 11.55 2.36
CA GLY A 392 15.20 12.69 1.59
C GLY A 392 14.41 13.96 1.84
N THR A 393 14.59 14.93 0.95
CA THR A 393 13.86 16.21 0.98
C THR A 393 12.87 16.26 -0.16
N TYR A 394 11.61 16.42 0.18
CA TYR A 394 10.49 16.50 -0.75
C TYR A 394 10.05 17.94 -0.90
N THR A 395 9.73 18.33 -2.13
CA THR A 395 9.20 19.66 -2.46
C THR A 395 7.94 19.56 -3.31
N VAL A 396 7.04 20.51 -3.16
CA VAL A 396 5.86 20.62 -4.02
C VAL A 396 6.32 20.88 -5.47
N ALA A 397 6.01 19.94 -6.36
CA ALA A 397 6.30 20.02 -7.78
C ALA A 397 5.13 20.62 -8.60
N GLY A 398 3.91 20.60 -8.05
CA GLY A 398 2.70 21.11 -8.69
C GLY A 398 1.45 20.39 -8.18
N ASN A 399 0.37 20.48 -8.96
CA ASN A 399 -0.89 19.79 -8.69
C ASN A 399 -1.62 19.40 -9.98
N THR A 400 -2.61 18.53 -9.84
CA THR A 400 -3.56 18.17 -10.89
C THR A 400 -5.00 18.28 -10.39
N TYR A 401 -5.96 18.53 -11.29
CA TYR A 401 -7.40 18.39 -11.04
C TYR A 401 -8.17 18.40 -12.36
N GLU A 402 -9.43 17.97 -12.35
CA GLU A 402 -10.36 18.09 -13.47
C GLU A 402 -11.39 19.19 -13.21
N THR A 403 -11.80 19.92 -14.24
CA THR A 403 -12.84 20.97 -14.14
C THR A 403 -13.66 21.07 -15.44
N THR A 404 -14.64 21.97 -15.49
CA THR A 404 -15.44 22.26 -16.69
C THR A 404 -14.71 23.16 -17.67
N ALA A 405 -15.04 23.03 -18.95
CA ALA A 405 -14.48 23.88 -20.01
C ALA A 405 -14.94 25.36 -19.93
N ASP A 406 -16.05 25.65 -19.25
CA ASP A 406 -16.62 27.01 -19.13
C ASP A 406 -15.69 28.01 -18.44
N ALA A 407 -14.70 27.52 -17.67
CA ALA A 407 -13.65 28.34 -17.08
C ALA A 407 -12.74 29.02 -18.14
N MET A 408 -12.85 28.65 -19.42
CA MET A 408 -11.95 29.11 -20.48
C MET A 408 -12.65 29.88 -21.60
N SER A 409 -13.12 31.08 -21.26
CA SER A 409 -13.33 32.11 -22.27
C SER A 409 -12.03 32.93 -22.42
N GLN A 410 -11.49 32.87 -23.65
CA GLN A 410 -10.39 33.69 -24.19
C GLN A 410 -8.96 33.23 -23.85
N LEU A 411 -8.36 32.49 -24.79
CA LEU A 411 -6.92 32.28 -24.89
C LEU A 411 -6.37 33.12 -26.05
N GLY A 412 -5.28 33.85 -25.83
CA GLY A 412 -4.51 34.50 -26.88
C GLY A 412 -3.32 33.62 -27.25
N THR A 413 -3.14 33.34 -28.54
CA THR A 413 -2.08 32.45 -29.06
C THR A 413 -0.81 33.21 -29.49
N GLN A 414 -0.57 34.40 -28.93
CA GLN A 414 0.41 35.33 -29.51
C GLN A 414 1.85 35.12 -29.03
N GLN A 415 2.09 34.50 -27.86
CA GLN A 415 3.44 34.40 -27.31
C GLN A 415 3.80 32.99 -26.79
N LYS A 416 5.02 32.56 -27.11
CA LYS A 416 5.58 31.28 -26.68
C LYS A 416 5.80 31.25 -25.15
N PRO A 417 5.22 30.28 -24.41
CA PRO A 417 5.46 30.04 -22.99
C PRO A 417 6.92 29.67 -22.67
N GLY A 418 7.25 29.70 -21.38
CA GLY A 418 8.51 29.18 -20.83
C GLY A 418 9.31 30.22 -20.04
N ARG A 419 8.87 31.48 -19.99
CA ARG A 419 9.58 32.59 -19.33
C ARG A 419 9.20 32.75 -17.86
N SER A 420 8.07 32.20 -17.42
CA SER A 420 7.64 32.33 -16.04
C SER A 420 8.69 31.76 -15.06
N PRO A 421 9.07 32.54 -14.02
CA PRO A 421 9.90 32.05 -12.93
C PRO A 421 9.12 31.16 -11.97
N LEU A 422 7.79 31.16 -12.01
CA LEU A 422 6.96 30.27 -11.18
C LEU A 422 6.84 28.87 -11.78
N GLY A 423 6.68 28.77 -13.09
CA GLY A 423 6.44 27.49 -13.77
C GLY A 423 5.37 27.58 -14.85
N GLN A 424 4.74 26.46 -15.16
CA GLN A 424 3.76 26.34 -16.24
C GLN A 424 2.50 25.63 -15.77
N ILE A 425 1.39 25.96 -16.43
CA ILE A 425 0.12 25.23 -16.35
C ILE A 425 -0.15 24.60 -17.70
N ALA A 426 -0.58 23.34 -17.70
CA ALA A 426 -1.03 22.62 -18.88
C ALA A 426 -2.50 22.24 -18.71
N LEU A 427 -3.27 22.52 -19.76
CA LEU A 427 -4.71 22.36 -19.84
C LEU A 427 -5.00 21.40 -20.98
N LEU A 428 -5.52 20.22 -20.66
CA LEU A 428 -5.85 19.19 -21.64
C LEU A 428 -7.38 19.11 -21.78
N PRO A 429 -7.97 19.52 -22.92
CA PRO A 429 -9.36 19.28 -23.21
C PRO A 429 -9.69 17.79 -23.20
N LYS A 430 -10.77 17.41 -22.52
CA LYS A 430 -11.26 16.02 -22.48
C LYS A 430 -12.78 15.98 -22.51
N LYS A 431 -13.33 14.83 -22.89
CA LYS A 431 -14.75 14.54 -22.69
C LYS A 431 -14.92 13.84 -21.35
N ASN A 432 -15.81 14.37 -20.53
CA ASN A 432 -16.24 13.75 -19.28
C ASN A 432 -17.65 13.18 -19.46
N THR A 433 -17.98 12.16 -18.67
CA THR A 433 -19.34 11.63 -18.57
C THR A 433 -20.04 12.29 -17.39
N ASP A 434 -21.18 12.89 -17.65
CA ASP A 434 -22.15 13.35 -16.66
C ASP A 434 -23.42 12.50 -16.76
N PHE A 435 -24.29 12.62 -15.78
CA PHE A 435 -25.55 11.89 -15.71
C PHE A 435 -26.71 12.88 -15.55
N ILE A 436 -27.62 12.84 -16.51
CA ILE A 436 -28.87 13.60 -16.48
C ILE A 436 -30.00 12.66 -16.03
N GLN A 437 -30.83 13.13 -15.11
CA GLN A 437 -32.07 12.46 -14.74
C GLN A 437 -33.22 13.06 -15.55
N SER A 438 -33.95 12.23 -16.28
CA SER A 438 -35.16 12.60 -17.01
C SER A 438 -36.34 11.75 -16.54
N GLN A 439 -37.54 12.29 -16.62
CA GLN A 439 -38.78 11.52 -16.49
C GLN A 439 -39.12 10.94 -17.86
N GLU A 440 -39.23 9.61 -17.95
CA GLU A 440 -39.62 8.92 -19.17
C GLU A 440 -40.79 7.98 -18.91
N TRP A 441 -41.71 7.90 -19.86
CA TRP A 441 -42.87 7.01 -19.77
C TRP A 441 -42.49 5.59 -20.19
N PHE A 442 -42.74 4.61 -19.33
CA PHE A 442 -42.59 3.18 -19.63
C PHE A 442 -43.96 2.53 -19.75
N ASN A 443 -44.13 1.68 -20.76
CA ASN A 443 -45.32 0.85 -20.91
C ASN A 443 -45.33 -0.30 -19.89
N ALA A 444 -46.51 -0.82 -19.59
CA ALA A 444 -46.65 -1.99 -18.74
C ALA A 444 -45.96 -3.21 -19.37
N GLN A 445 -45.26 -3.99 -18.55
CA GLN A 445 -44.63 -5.24 -18.95
C GLN A 445 -45.46 -6.42 -18.48
N PHE A 446 -45.55 -7.45 -19.32
CA PHE A 446 -46.29 -8.67 -19.06
C PHE A 446 -45.36 -9.87 -19.22
N ARG A 447 -45.58 -10.90 -18.41
CA ARG A 447 -44.92 -12.19 -18.54
C ARG A 447 -45.97 -13.27 -18.67
N ASP A 448 -45.81 -14.06 -19.71
CA ASP A 448 -46.65 -15.22 -19.94
C ASP A 448 -46.20 -16.38 -19.04
N ARG A 449 -47.16 -16.99 -18.37
CA ARG A 449 -46.95 -18.18 -17.53
C ARG A 449 -47.94 -19.27 -17.93
N GLU A 450 -47.43 -20.48 -18.14
CA GLU A 450 -48.30 -21.66 -18.28
C GLU A 450 -48.88 -22.04 -16.91
N VAL A 451 -50.21 -22.07 -16.84
CA VAL A 451 -50.96 -22.60 -15.71
C VAL A 451 -51.58 -23.92 -16.17
N THR A 452 -51.46 -24.96 -15.33
CA THR A 452 -52.08 -26.26 -15.60
C THR A 452 -53.37 -26.35 -14.80
N ASP A 453 -54.50 -26.33 -15.49
CA ASP A 453 -55.81 -26.53 -14.89
C ASP A 453 -56.13 -28.03 -14.94
N THR A 454 -56.61 -28.58 -13.81
CA THR A 454 -57.02 -29.98 -13.72
C THR A 454 -58.53 -30.03 -13.60
N TYR A 455 -59.20 -30.68 -14.55
CA TYR A 455 -60.65 -30.82 -14.56
C TYR A 455 -61.07 -32.27 -14.73
N CYS A 456 -62.27 -32.58 -14.26
CA CYS A 456 -62.82 -33.92 -14.37
C CYS A 456 -63.37 -34.13 -15.79
N SER A 457 -62.78 -35.03 -16.57
CA SER A 457 -63.23 -35.31 -17.94
C SER A 457 -64.30 -36.40 -18.01
N SER A 458 -64.44 -37.22 -16.96
CA SER A 458 -65.50 -38.22 -16.86
C SER A 458 -65.86 -38.50 -15.40
N VAL A 459 -67.14 -38.77 -15.12
CA VAL A 459 -67.67 -39.01 -13.77
C VAL A 459 -68.30 -40.40 -13.66
N PHE A 460 -68.26 -40.99 -12.46
CA PHE A 460 -68.97 -42.24 -12.17
C PHE A 460 -70.49 -41.97 -12.07
N VAL A 461 -71.27 -42.66 -12.90
CA VAL A 461 -72.74 -42.44 -13.01
C VAL A 461 -73.48 -42.65 -11.70
N GLN A 462 -73.01 -43.56 -10.83
CA GLN A 462 -73.70 -43.89 -9.57
C GLN A 462 -73.38 -42.97 -8.39
N SER A 463 -72.13 -42.47 -8.29
CA SER A 463 -71.68 -41.69 -7.14
C SER A 463 -71.48 -40.20 -7.43
N GLY A 464 -71.51 -39.79 -8.71
CA GLY A 464 -71.22 -38.42 -9.13
C GLY A 464 -69.75 -38.00 -8.93
N GLY A 465 -68.90 -38.87 -8.39
CA GLY A 465 -67.47 -38.60 -8.19
C GLY A 465 -66.68 -38.66 -9.50
N CYS A 466 -65.55 -37.95 -9.55
CA CYS A 466 -64.71 -37.93 -10.75
C CYS A 466 -64.02 -39.28 -10.99
N ALA A 467 -64.19 -39.82 -12.20
CA ALA A 467 -63.57 -41.07 -12.63
C ALA A 467 -62.21 -40.85 -13.31
N PHE A 468 -62.08 -39.78 -14.12
CA PHE A 468 -60.82 -39.45 -14.80
C PHE A 468 -60.57 -37.95 -14.77
N TRP A 469 -59.36 -37.58 -14.35
CA TRP A 469 -58.88 -36.20 -14.35
C TRP A 469 -58.04 -35.96 -15.59
N ALA A 470 -58.34 -34.88 -16.31
CA ALA A 470 -57.54 -34.38 -17.41
C ALA A 470 -56.86 -33.07 -17.00
N THR A 471 -55.70 -32.82 -17.58
CA THR A 471 -54.95 -31.57 -17.39
C THR A 471 -54.91 -30.80 -18.69
N GLU A 472 -55.27 -29.52 -18.66
CA GLU A 472 -55.08 -28.59 -19.76
C GLU A 472 -54.06 -27.52 -19.35
N LYS A 473 -53.11 -27.25 -20.23
CA LYS A 473 -52.18 -26.14 -20.05
C LYS A 473 -52.73 -24.93 -20.79
N ARG A 474 -52.87 -23.81 -20.07
CA ARG A 474 -53.20 -22.53 -20.67
C ARG A 474 -52.16 -21.48 -20.31
N THR A 475 -51.82 -20.64 -21.27
CA THR A 475 -50.92 -19.51 -21.04
C THR A 475 -51.73 -18.34 -20.50
N VAL A 476 -51.35 -17.84 -19.33
CA VAL A 476 -51.92 -16.64 -18.73
C VAL A 476 -50.87 -15.54 -18.77
N SER A 477 -51.22 -14.37 -19.29
CA SER A 477 -50.34 -13.20 -19.29
C SER A 477 -50.54 -12.40 -18.01
N GLU A 478 -49.52 -12.35 -17.15
CA GLU A 478 -49.54 -11.61 -15.90
C GLU A 478 -48.72 -10.32 -16.04
N MET A 479 -49.26 -9.18 -15.62
CA MET A 479 -48.53 -7.92 -15.61
C MET A 479 -47.42 -7.97 -14.55
N THR A 480 -46.17 -7.89 -14.98
CA THR A 480 -45.01 -7.90 -14.07
C THR A 480 -44.61 -6.50 -13.62
N GLU A 481 -44.83 -5.49 -14.46
CA GLU A 481 -44.58 -4.09 -14.11
C GLU A 481 -45.66 -3.17 -14.70
N PRO A 482 -46.26 -2.25 -13.93
CA PRO A 482 -47.25 -1.30 -14.44
C PRO A 482 -46.61 -0.21 -15.32
N ALA A 483 -47.43 0.40 -16.18
CA ALA A 483 -47.04 1.58 -16.95
C ALA A 483 -46.89 2.82 -16.05
N GLY A 484 -45.97 3.71 -16.37
CA GLY A 484 -45.82 4.97 -15.64
C GLY A 484 -44.55 5.75 -15.98
N TRP A 485 -44.49 6.98 -15.45
CA TRP A 485 -43.28 7.79 -15.46
C TRP A 485 -42.25 7.19 -14.52
N LYS A 486 -41.06 6.91 -15.05
CA LYS A 486 -39.91 6.45 -14.28
C LYS A 486 -38.77 7.44 -14.46
N THR A 487 -38.05 7.69 -13.38
CA THR A 487 -36.79 8.43 -13.44
C THR A 487 -35.76 7.57 -14.15
N VAL A 488 -35.31 8.01 -15.32
CA VAL A 488 -34.22 7.39 -16.07
C VAL A 488 -32.98 8.25 -15.89
N THR A 489 -31.86 7.59 -15.60
CA THR A 489 -30.56 8.24 -15.59
C THR A 489 -29.88 7.95 -16.92
N ARG A 490 -29.63 8.99 -17.73
CA ARG A 490 -28.89 8.87 -18.99
C ARG A 490 -27.53 9.52 -18.89
N GLU A 491 -26.57 8.92 -19.58
CA GLU A 491 -25.25 9.50 -19.74
C GLU A 491 -25.28 10.67 -20.71
N LYS A 492 -24.59 11.75 -20.34
CA LYS A 492 -24.37 12.92 -21.18
C LYS A 492 -22.87 13.18 -21.26
N SER A 493 -22.35 13.26 -22.48
CA SER A 493 -20.98 13.72 -22.71
C SER A 493 -20.90 15.22 -22.50
N VAL A 494 -19.97 15.67 -21.67
CA VAL A 494 -19.76 17.08 -21.30
C VAL A 494 -18.30 17.46 -21.49
N ASP A 495 -18.06 18.71 -21.87
CA ASP A 495 -16.71 19.23 -22.04
C ASP A 495 -16.03 19.47 -20.70
N GLY A 496 -14.87 18.85 -20.53
CA GLY A 496 -14.04 18.96 -19.34
C GLY A 496 -12.61 19.34 -19.68
N LEU A 497 -11.87 19.66 -18.62
CA LEU A 497 -10.49 20.10 -18.71
C LEU A 497 -9.69 19.38 -17.63
N ALA A 498 -8.64 18.66 -18.02
CA ALA A 498 -7.64 18.18 -17.07
C ALA A 498 -6.56 19.26 -16.92
N VAL A 499 -6.41 19.76 -15.71
CA VAL A 499 -5.44 20.79 -15.35
C VAL A 499 -4.25 20.13 -14.67
N SER A 500 -3.05 20.53 -15.07
CA SER A 500 -1.82 20.16 -14.38
C SER A 500 -0.89 21.36 -14.28
N THR A 501 -0.20 21.51 -13.15
CA THR A 501 0.80 22.56 -12.95
C THR A 501 2.17 21.94 -12.72
N ARG A 502 3.21 22.65 -13.15
CA ARG A 502 4.60 22.30 -12.89
C ARG A 502 5.35 23.53 -12.41
N LEU A 503 5.83 23.49 -11.17
CA LEU A 503 6.54 24.58 -10.54
C LEU A 503 8.04 24.52 -10.86
N LYS A 504 8.61 25.68 -11.16
CA LYS A 504 10.07 25.93 -11.18
C LYS A 504 10.55 26.51 -9.85
N ARG A 505 9.69 27.25 -9.16
CA ARG A 505 9.98 27.85 -7.85
C ARG A 505 9.40 26.98 -6.74
N GLU A 506 10.23 26.65 -5.76
CA GLU A 506 9.81 25.88 -4.58
C GLU A 506 8.67 26.61 -3.84
N PHE A 507 7.56 25.89 -3.60
CA PHE A 507 6.42 26.39 -2.82
C PHE A 507 6.49 25.97 -1.36
N ALA A 508 6.74 24.68 -1.13
CA ALA A 508 6.91 24.11 0.20
C ALA A 508 7.90 22.95 0.16
N SER A 509 8.55 22.68 1.30
CA SER A 509 9.41 21.52 1.46
C SER A 509 9.37 20.92 2.86
N PHE A 510 9.69 19.62 2.93
CA PHE A 510 9.97 18.92 4.18
C PHE A 510 11.08 17.88 3.95
N SER A 511 11.71 17.45 5.03
CA SER A 511 12.72 16.39 5.00
C SER A 511 12.34 15.28 5.95
N VAL A 512 12.66 14.05 5.56
CA VAL A 512 12.42 12.85 6.36
C VAL A 512 13.67 11.95 6.32
N ALA A 513 14.11 11.50 7.49
CA ALA A 513 15.29 10.65 7.64
C ALA A 513 14.94 9.15 7.57
N ALA A 514 15.94 8.32 7.28
CA ALA A 514 15.77 6.86 7.25
C ALA A 514 15.22 6.32 8.57
N GLY A 515 14.17 5.49 8.48
CA GLY A 515 13.48 4.93 9.64
C GLY A 515 12.62 5.93 10.43
N GLU A 516 12.47 7.16 9.96
CA GLU A 516 11.64 8.17 10.62
C GLU A 516 10.17 8.01 10.20
N ALA A 517 9.26 8.25 11.16
CA ALA A 517 7.84 8.49 10.88
C ALA A 517 7.54 9.97 11.14
N VAL A 518 7.04 10.67 10.11
CA VAL A 518 6.69 12.09 10.21
C VAL A 518 5.24 12.33 9.85
N VAL A 519 4.65 13.30 10.52
CA VAL A 519 3.34 13.86 10.21
C VAL A 519 3.57 15.27 9.70
N ILE A 520 3.11 15.56 8.49
CA ILE A 520 3.22 16.90 7.89
C ILE A 520 1.83 17.48 7.66
N ASP A 521 1.72 18.80 7.51
CA ASP A 521 0.47 19.39 7.07
C ASP A 521 0.15 19.00 5.63
N GLY A 522 -1.15 18.94 5.35
CA GLY A 522 -1.67 18.81 4.00
C GLY A 522 -1.56 20.11 3.23
N LEU A 523 -1.35 20.00 1.92
CA LEU A 523 -1.50 21.11 1.00
C LEU A 523 -2.52 20.71 -0.04
N TYR A 524 -3.65 21.42 -0.09
CA TYR A 524 -4.77 21.12 -0.96
C TYR A 524 -4.91 22.20 -2.05
N PRO A 525 -4.98 21.85 -3.33
CA PRO A 525 -5.20 22.82 -4.37
C PRO A 525 -6.69 23.11 -4.46
N THR A 526 -7.17 24.17 -3.81
CA THR A 526 -8.56 24.64 -3.92
C THR A 526 -8.78 25.27 -5.30
N PRO A 527 -9.44 24.59 -6.27
CA PRO A 527 -9.46 25.09 -7.64
C PRO A 527 -10.48 26.23 -7.82
N PRO A 528 -10.22 27.21 -8.71
CA PRO A 528 -8.97 27.40 -9.43
C PRO A 528 -7.86 27.88 -8.48
N ASN A 529 -6.74 27.15 -8.48
CA ASN A 529 -5.64 27.38 -7.55
C ASN A 529 -4.44 28.07 -8.21
N ALA A 530 -4.51 28.32 -9.52
CA ALA A 530 -3.44 28.91 -10.29
C ALA A 530 -3.98 29.93 -11.30
N ASP A 531 -3.28 31.05 -11.45
CA ASP A 531 -3.49 32.01 -12.52
C ASP A 531 -2.35 31.88 -13.54
N TYR A 532 -2.64 32.25 -14.78
CA TYR A 532 -1.71 32.18 -15.89
C TYR A 532 -1.88 33.36 -16.83
N ASP A 533 -0.82 33.65 -17.58
CA ASP A 533 -0.84 34.68 -18.61
C ASP A 533 -1.53 34.14 -19.87
N LYS A 534 -2.71 34.71 -20.18
CA LYS A 534 -3.53 34.32 -21.34
C LYS A 534 -2.88 34.66 -22.68
N GLN A 535 -1.89 35.54 -22.72
CA GLN A 535 -1.15 35.90 -23.94
C GLN A 535 0.08 35.01 -24.16
N ALA A 536 0.62 34.43 -23.08
CA ALA A 536 1.76 33.52 -23.09
C ALA A 536 1.30 32.05 -23.02
N CYS A 537 0.50 31.66 -24.00
CA CYS A 537 -0.01 30.30 -24.17
C CYS A 537 0.36 29.72 -25.55
N GLU A 538 0.74 28.45 -25.59
CA GLU A 538 0.91 27.69 -26.84
C GLU A 538 0.18 26.35 -26.78
N ILE A 539 -0.15 25.79 -27.94
CA ILE A 539 -0.73 24.45 -28.03
C ILE A 539 0.40 23.47 -28.37
N VAL A 540 0.68 22.53 -27.46
CA VAL A 540 1.67 21.45 -27.64
C VAL A 540 0.96 20.12 -27.49
N SER A 541 0.98 19.28 -28.54
CA SER A 541 0.43 17.93 -28.51
C SER A 541 -1.02 17.86 -28.00
N GLY A 542 -1.86 18.82 -28.41
CA GLY A 542 -3.27 18.92 -27.99
C GLY A 542 -3.50 19.47 -26.59
N GLN A 543 -2.45 19.84 -25.86
CA GLN A 543 -2.52 20.53 -24.57
C GLN A 543 -2.23 22.02 -24.75
N ILE A 544 -2.97 22.87 -24.04
CA ILE A 544 -2.68 24.30 -23.96
C ILE A 544 -1.74 24.50 -22.77
N GLN A 545 -0.52 24.95 -23.05
CA GLN A 545 0.48 25.26 -22.04
C GLN A 545 0.59 26.77 -21.89
N CYS A 546 0.52 27.27 -20.65
CA CYS A 546 0.63 28.70 -20.35
C CYS A 546 1.62 28.95 -19.22
N ASP A 547 2.19 30.15 -19.18
CA ASP A 547 3.07 30.60 -18.10
C ASP A 547 2.27 30.94 -16.83
N LEU A 548 2.68 30.38 -15.68
CA LEU A 548 2.05 30.66 -14.39
C LEU A 548 2.36 32.08 -13.91
N THR A 549 1.35 32.80 -13.44
CA THR A 549 1.48 34.14 -12.83
C THR A 549 1.22 34.10 -11.32
N ARG A 550 0.35 33.21 -10.86
CA ARG A 550 0.07 32.95 -9.44
C ARG A 550 -0.19 31.48 -9.20
N TYR A 551 0.20 31.00 -8.02
CA TYR A 551 -0.03 29.63 -7.57
C TYR A 551 -0.40 29.61 -6.09
N THR A 552 -1.49 28.94 -5.73
CA THR A 552 -2.06 28.94 -4.38
C THR A 552 -2.36 27.51 -3.93
N LEU A 553 -2.08 27.20 -2.66
CA LEU A 553 -2.52 25.98 -2.00
C LEU A 553 -3.08 26.31 -0.61
N THR A 554 -4.12 25.60 -0.21
CA THR A 554 -4.70 25.67 1.13
C THR A 554 -3.96 24.70 2.05
N ARG A 555 -3.40 25.21 3.15
CA ARG A 555 -2.75 24.39 4.19
C ARG A 555 -3.80 23.76 5.09
N ILE A 556 -3.79 22.44 5.19
CA ILE A 556 -4.62 21.64 6.10
C ILE A 556 -3.74 21.22 7.28
N PRO A 557 -3.89 21.83 8.47
CA PRO A 557 -3.05 21.51 9.62
C PRO A 557 -3.21 20.04 10.02
N ALA A 558 -2.09 19.35 10.25
CA ALA A 558 -2.12 18.03 10.85
C ALA A 558 -2.33 18.10 12.36
N ASP A 559 -3.08 17.15 12.90
CA ASP A 559 -3.26 17.00 14.34
C ASP A 559 -2.59 15.71 14.82
N MET A 560 -1.57 15.86 15.67
CA MET A 560 -0.85 14.73 16.25
C MET A 560 -1.73 13.85 17.13
N ALA A 561 -2.78 14.39 17.74
CA ALA A 561 -3.70 13.61 18.56
C ALA A 561 -4.45 12.56 17.72
N HIS A 562 -4.75 12.85 16.45
CA HIS A 562 -5.35 11.87 15.55
C HIS A 562 -4.42 10.69 15.26
N VAL A 563 -3.14 10.97 15.02
CA VAL A 563 -2.13 9.94 14.73
C VAL A 563 -1.82 9.11 15.98
N GLN A 564 -1.73 9.76 17.14
CA GLN A 564 -1.56 9.08 18.43
C GLN A 564 -2.77 8.23 18.79
N GLY A 565 -3.98 8.71 18.49
CA GLY A 565 -5.22 7.94 18.63
C GLY A 565 -5.18 6.63 17.83
N LEU A 566 -4.76 6.71 16.57
CA LEU A 566 -4.55 5.52 15.73
C LEU A 566 -3.50 4.55 16.32
N ALA A 567 -2.40 5.08 16.84
CA ALA A 567 -1.35 4.26 17.46
C ALA A 567 -1.83 3.54 18.72
N SER A 568 -2.77 4.15 19.44
CA SER A 568 -3.35 3.64 20.69
C SER A 568 -4.48 2.64 20.50
N ASP A 569 -4.95 2.40 19.28
CA ASP A 569 -5.96 1.38 18.97
C ASP A 569 -5.26 0.00 18.84
N PRO A 570 -5.38 -0.89 19.85
CA PRO A 570 -4.71 -2.19 19.84
C PRO A 570 -5.25 -3.12 18.75
N GLY A 571 -6.40 -2.81 18.12
CA GLY A 571 -6.99 -3.60 17.05
C GLY A 571 -6.50 -3.27 15.65
N PHE A 572 -5.75 -2.17 15.48
CA PHE A 572 -5.37 -1.67 14.14
C PHE A 572 -3.92 -2.00 13.76
N TYR A 573 -2.91 -1.60 14.53
CA TYR A 573 -1.50 -1.71 14.11
C TYR A 573 -0.51 -2.06 15.24
N PRO A 574 -0.61 -3.25 15.88
CA PRO A 574 0.17 -3.56 17.08
C PRO A 574 1.71 -3.55 16.88
N ARG A 575 2.23 -3.90 15.70
CA ARG A 575 3.68 -3.88 15.39
C ARG A 575 4.17 -2.47 15.08
N ALA A 576 3.36 -1.68 14.37
CA ALA A 576 3.64 -0.31 14.03
C ALA A 576 3.23 0.67 15.13
N THR A 577 2.60 0.23 16.23
CA THR A 577 2.25 1.08 17.38
C THR A 577 3.44 1.90 17.84
N ARG A 578 4.63 1.29 17.99
CA ARG A 578 5.84 2.03 18.40
C ARG A 578 6.28 3.06 17.35
N ILE A 579 6.15 2.75 16.06
CA ILE A 579 6.51 3.66 14.96
C ILE A 579 5.54 4.85 14.95
N LEU A 580 4.24 4.59 14.96
CA LEU A 580 3.18 5.60 14.96
C LEU A 580 3.18 6.45 16.23
N SER A 581 3.42 5.85 17.40
CA SER A 581 3.54 6.57 18.67
C SER A 581 4.76 7.49 18.72
N ASN A 582 5.83 7.13 18.01
CA ASN A 582 7.03 7.95 17.89
C ASN A 582 6.99 8.89 16.68
N ALA A 583 5.90 8.89 15.91
CA ALA A 583 5.76 9.79 14.77
C ALA A 583 5.85 11.24 15.26
N ARG A 584 6.57 12.07 14.51
CA ARG A 584 6.82 13.46 14.90
C ARG A 584 6.17 14.41 13.91
N TYR A 585 5.58 15.48 14.44
CA TYR A 585 5.18 16.58 13.59
C TYR A 585 6.41 17.21 12.94
N ARG A 586 6.37 17.34 11.61
CA ARG A 586 7.41 17.95 10.80
C ARG A 586 6.83 19.20 10.14
N PRO A 587 7.18 20.41 10.61
CA PRO A 587 6.67 21.63 10.02
C PRO A 587 7.17 21.78 8.58
N LEU A 588 6.28 22.23 7.69
CA LEU A 588 6.63 22.55 6.31
C LEU A 588 7.45 23.85 6.27
N LYS A 589 8.51 23.86 5.45
CA LYS A 589 9.15 25.10 5.02
C LYS A 589 8.31 25.72 3.91
N LEU A 590 7.35 26.57 4.29
CA LEU A 590 6.46 27.27 3.35
C LEU A 590 7.15 28.54 2.81
N LEU A 591 7.20 28.66 1.48
CA LEU A 591 7.72 29.84 0.78
C LEU A 591 6.61 30.70 0.16
N GLY A 592 5.38 30.19 0.12
CA GLY A 592 4.19 30.97 -0.21
C GLY A 592 3.91 32.03 0.86
N LYS A 593 3.37 33.18 0.44
CA LYS A 593 2.88 34.20 1.36
C LYS A 593 1.53 33.77 1.92
N PRO A 594 1.27 33.91 3.24
CA PRO A 594 -0.03 33.63 3.80
C PRO A 594 -1.08 34.59 3.21
N GLY A 595 -2.24 34.04 2.86
CA GLY A 595 -3.42 34.74 2.40
C GLY A 595 -4.58 34.63 3.39
N GLU A 596 -5.79 34.82 2.87
CA GLU A 596 -7.03 34.74 3.65
C GLU A 596 -7.33 33.31 4.13
N LEU A 597 -8.06 33.22 5.23
CA LEU A 597 -8.67 31.95 5.67
C LEU A 597 -9.87 31.67 4.77
N ARG A 598 -9.70 30.82 3.76
CA ARG A 598 -10.68 30.66 2.69
C ARG A 598 -11.63 29.49 2.87
N SER A 599 -11.36 28.58 3.81
CA SER A 599 -12.21 27.40 4.03
C SER A 599 -12.15 26.88 5.46
N VAL A 600 -13.11 26.04 5.80
CA VAL A 600 -13.11 25.23 7.04
C VAL A 600 -11.90 24.29 7.16
N TYR A 601 -11.15 24.09 6.07
CA TYR A 601 -9.99 23.21 6.02
C TYR A 601 -8.67 23.93 6.36
N GLY A 602 -8.58 25.25 6.14
CA GLY A 602 -7.42 26.02 6.58
C GLY A 602 -7.10 27.28 5.76
N GLN A 603 -5.85 27.74 5.89
CA GLN A 603 -5.35 29.00 5.36
C GLN A 603 -4.68 28.84 3.99
N ASP A 604 -4.91 29.79 3.09
CA ASP A 604 -4.26 29.81 1.78
C ASP A 604 -2.83 30.37 1.85
N TYR A 605 -1.97 29.82 0.99
CA TYR A 605 -0.61 30.31 0.76
C TYR A 605 -0.38 30.47 -0.73
N SER A 606 0.20 31.60 -1.14
CA SER A 606 0.36 31.93 -2.57
C SER A 606 1.79 32.32 -2.94
N LEU A 607 2.23 31.88 -4.12
CA LEU A 607 3.36 32.43 -4.87
C LEU A 607 2.84 33.27 -6.04
N GLY A 608 3.48 34.41 -6.30
CA GLY A 608 3.20 35.26 -7.45
C GLY A 608 4.49 35.65 -8.18
N VAL A 609 4.39 35.91 -9.48
CA VAL A 609 5.39 36.69 -10.22
C VAL A 609 5.29 38.13 -9.70
N ARG A 610 6.44 38.75 -9.38
CA ARG A 610 6.45 40.14 -8.91
C ARG A 610 6.14 41.11 -10.03
#